data_AF-A0A328SWZ2-F1
#
_entry.id   AF-A0A328SWZ2-F1
#
_cell.length_a   1.000
_cell.length_b   1.000
_cell.length_c   1.000
_cell.angle_alpha   90.00
_cell.angle_beta   90.00
_cell.angle_gamma   90.00
#
_symmetry.space_group_name_H-M   'P 1'
#
loop_
_entity.id
_entity.type
_entity.pdbx_description
1 polymer ?
#
loop_
_entity_poly.entity_id
_entity_poly.type
_entity_poly.pdbx_seq_one_letter_code
_entity_poly.pdbx_strand_id
1 'polypeptide(L)'
;MTVWFYEDEARSKQVENRQVLVKYVYTFNKALTVYDDCAKLDYYMWANKWDTGVDYLETNIHVANGKDNVNCTNNPEDYVLSSQWTTQDTLTTKLTDIPAYTSFEQYLTFPREYFKSTENAQLMIEQ
;
A
#
# COMPACT_ATOMS: atom_id res chain seq x y z
N MET A 1 9.95 0.83 -12.98
CA MET A 1 8.92 1.72 -13.53
C MET A 1 9.51 3.11 -13.50
N THR A 2 9.52 3.84 -14.61
CA THR A 2 10.12 5.18 -14.69
C THR A 2 9.02 6.15 -15.05
N VAL A 3 8.91 7.25 -14.30
CA VAL A 3 7.81 8.21 -14.40
C VAL A 3 8.42 9.56 -14.77
N TRP A 4 7.93 10.15 -15.86
CA TRP A 4 8.41 11.43 -16.37
C TRP A 4 7.30 12.48 -16.28
N PHE A 5 7.62 13.63 -15.68
CA PHE A 5 6.70 14.76 -15.57
C PHE A 5 7.05 15.81 -16.61
N TYR A 6 6.05 16.30 -17.33
CA TYR A 6 6.22 17.35 -18.34
C TYR A 6 5.26 18.51 -18.05
N GLU A 7 5.71 19.74 -18.33
CA GLU A 7 4.91 20.97 -18.16
C GLU A 7 3.83 21.12 -19.24
N ASP A 8 3.99 20.42 -20.37
CA ASP A 8 3.13 20.47 -21.53
C ASP A 8 2.72 19.07 -22.00
N GLU A 9 1.56 18.98 -22.67
CA GLU A 9 1.06 17.72 -23.21
C GLU A 9 1.95 17.14 -24.31
N ALA A 10 2.72 17.99 -25.02
CA ALA A 10 3.65 17.58 -26.06
C ALA A 10 4.94 16.96 -25.51
N ARG A 11 5.11 16.91 -24.18
CA ARG A 11 6.28 16.39 -23.47
C ARG A 11 7.58 17.07 -23.88
N SER A 12 7.53 18.36 -24.20
CA SER A 12 8.69 19.11 -24.71
C SER A 12 9.53 19.73 -23.59
N LYS A 13 8.90 20.04 -22.45
CA LYS A 13 9.55 20.61 -21.26
C LYS A 13 9.35 19.70 -20.07
N GLN A 14 10.41 19.08 -19.59
CA GLN A 14 10.35 18.27 -18.37
C GLN A 14 10.16 19.21 -17.17
N VAL A 15 9.35 18.79 -16.19
CA VAL A 15 9.20 19.53 -14.93
C VAL A 15 10.52 19.45 -14.17
N GLU A 16 11.08 20.60 -13.83
CA GLU A 16 12.28 20.72 -13.00
C GLU A 16 11.96 21.49 -11.70
N ASN A 17 12.45 21.01 -10.56
CA ASN A 17 12.36 21.66 -9.24
C ASN A 17 10.94 22.05 -8.79
N ARG A 18 9.97 21.13 -8.89
CA ARG A 18 8.61 21.35 -8.35
C ARG A 18 8.12 20.16 -7.55
N GLN A 19 7.31 20.45 -6.54
CA GLN A 19 6.51 19.43 -5.86
C GLN A 19 5.31 19.06 -6.74
N VAL A 20 5.14 17.76 -6.99
CA VAL A 20 4.05 17.22 -7.79
C VAL A 20 3.30 16.18 -6.99
N LEU A 21 1.97 16.28 -6.96
CA LEU A 21 1.12 15.24 -6.38
C LEU A 21 0.88 14.16 -7.42
N VAL A 22 1.20 12.91 -7.07
CA VAL A 22 1.01 11.75 -7.93
C VAL A 22 0.06 10.79 -7.25
N LYS A 23 -1.01 10.38 -7.95
CA LYS A 23 -1.96 9.38 -7.46
C LYS A 23 -1.90 8.14 -8.34
N TYR A 24 -1.55 7.02 -7.73
CA TYR A 24 -1.63 5.71 -8.37
C TYR A 24 -2.86 4.95 -7.88
N VAL A 25 -3.55 4.28 -8.79
CA VAL A 25 -4.68 3.39 -8.48
C VAL A 25 -4.49 2.10 -9.27
N TYR A 26 -4.47 0.97 -8.57
CA TYR A 26 -4.25 -0.36 -9.16
C TYR A 26 -5.26 -1.36 -8.60
N THR A 27 -5.62 -2.36 -9.41
CA THR A 27 -6.36 -3.55 -8.97
C THR A 27 -5.43 -4.74 -9.05
N PHE A 28 -5.11 -5.35 -7.91
CA PHE A 28 -4.28 -6.55 -7.86
C PHE A 28 -5.13 -7.81 -7.80
N ASN A 29 -4.80 -8.78 -8.65
CA ASN A 29 -5.36 -10.13 -8.57
C ASN A 29 -4.49 -10.98 -7.66
N LYS A 30 -5.10 -11.85 -6.85
CA LYS A 30 -4.42 -12.77 -5.92
C LYS A 30 -3.48 -12.07 -4.94
N ALA A 31 -3.81 -10.85 -4.53
CA ALA A 31 -3.02 -10.10 -3.54
C ALA A 31 -3.17 -10.64 -2.11
N LEU A 32 -4.27 -11.35 -1.83
CA LEU A 32 -4.54 -11.96 -0.54
C LEU A 32 -4.08 -13.41 -0.52
N THR A 33 -3.38 -13.78 0.54
CA THR A 33 -3.14 -15.18 0.91
C THR A 33 -4.16 -15.57 1.98
N VAL A 34 -4.91 -16.63 1.76
CA VAL A 34 -5.94 -17.13 2.69
C VAL A 34 -5.47 -18.45 3.29
N TYR A 35 -5.38 -18.45 4.62
CA TYR A 35 -5.11 -19.60 5.48
C TYR A 35 -6.41 -20.11 6.10
N ASP A 36 -6.34 -21.18 6.88
CA ASP A 36 -7.53 -21.80 7.48
C ASP A 36 -8.21 -20.93 8.54
N ASP A 37 -7.45 -20.12 9.27
CA ASP A 37 -7.94 -19.26 10.36
C ASP A 37 -7.95 -17.76 10.02
N CYS A 38 -7.19 -17.33 9.01
CA CYS A 38 -7.04 -15.93 8.66
C CYS A 38 -6.77 -15.69 7.17
N ALA A 39 -6.83 -14.43 6.75
CA ALA A 39 -6.30 -13.97 5.48
C ALA A 39 -5.21 -12.92 5.72
N LYS A 40 -4.24 -12.84 4.82
CA LYS A 40 -3.10 -11.95 4.90
C LYS A 40 -2.92 -11.15 3.61
N LEU A 41 -2.67 -9.85 3.77
CA LEU A 41 -2.18 -8.97 2.71
C LEU A 41 -0.74 -8.57 3.06
N ASP A 42 0.19 -8.91 2.18
CA ASP A 42 1.60 -8.47 2.27
C ASP A 42 1.88 -7.57 1.09
N TYR A 43 2.14 -6.28 1.32
CA TYR A 43 2.22 -5.33 0.23
C TYR A 43 3.29 -4.25 0.41
N TYR A 44 4.08 -4.05 -0.64
CA TYR A 44 5.00 -2.92 -0.79
C TYR A 44 4.21 -1.66 -1.14
N MET A 45 3.90 -0.85 -0.13
CA MET A 45 3.34 0.49 -0.34
C MET A 45 4.35 1.42 -1.02
N TRP A 46 5.64 1.22 -0.75
CA TRP A 46 6.75 1.81 -1.48
C TRP A 46 7.85 0.76 -1.73
N ALA A 47 8.39 0.70 -2.94
CA ALA A 47 9.34 -0.34 -3.35
C ALA A 47 10.77 0.19 -3.54
N ASN A 48 11.78 -0.66 -3.37
CA ASN A 48 13.20 -0.27 -3.39
C ASN A 48 13.80 0.06 -4.78
N LYS A 49 12.98 0.20 -5.82
CA LYS A 49 13.46 0.44 -7.20
C LYS A 49 13.39 1.92 -7.61
N TRP A 50 12.96 2.80 -6.72
CA TRP A 50 12.92 4.23 -6.95
C TRP A 50 14.28 4.86 -6.64
N ASP A 51 14.80 5.64 -7.60
CA ASP A 51 16.06 6.38 -7.50
C ASP A 51 15.89 7.75 -6.82
N THR A 52 14.66 8.14 -6.51
CA THR A 52 14.30 9.33 -5.75
C THR A 52 13.65 8.97 -4.43
N GLY A 53 13.95 9.73 -3.38
CA GLY A 53 13.22 9.66 -2.11
C GLY A 53 11.82 10.27 -2.22
N VAL A 54 11.03 10.10 -1.16
CA VAL A 54 9.68 10.64 -1.01
C VAL A 54 9.57 11.35 0.33
N ASP A 55 9.29 12.67 0.28
CA ASP A 55 9.12 13.49 1.47
C ASP A 55 7.86 13.11 2.26
N TYR A 56 6.77 12.76 1.55
CA TYR A 56 5.49 12.38 2.14
C TYR A 56 4.76 11.34 1.29
N LEU A 57 4.30 10.27 1.94
CA LEU A 57 3.41 9.27 1.33
C LEU A 57 2.21 9.04 2.24
N GLU A 58 1.01 9.08 1.66
CA GLU A 58 -0.23 8.70 2.33
C GLU A 58 -0.84 7.50 1.62
N THR A 59 -1.08 6.43 2.38
CA THR A 59 -1.78 5.22 1.92
C THR A 59 -3.14 5.13 2.57
N ASN A 60 -4.12 4.62 1.82
CA ASN A 60 -5.48 4.41 2.30
C ASN A 60 -5.92 3.00 1.85
N ILE A 61 -6.08 2.10 2.82
CA ILE A 61 -6.55 0.73 2.58
C ILE A 61 -8.01 0.65 3.01
N HIS A 62 -8.88 0.24 2.08
CA HIS A 62 -10.30 0.04 2.35
C HIS A 62 -10.60 -1.44 2.60
N VAL A 63 -11.15 -1.75 3.77
CA VAL A 63 -11.52 -3.09 4.21
C VAL A 63 -13.04 -3.14 4.38
N ALA A 64 -13.72 -3.78 3.43
CA ALA A 64 -15.18 -3.71 3.31
C ALA A 64 -15.98 -4.21 4.52
N ASN A 65 -15.43 -5.15 5.31
CA ASN A 65 -16.06 -5.63 6.56
C ASN A 65 -15.59 -4.86 7.80
N GLY A 66 -14.75 -3.85 7.61
CA GLY A 66 -14.33 -2.94 8.66
C GLY A 66 -13.03 -3.28 9.37
N LYS A 67 -12.81 -2.60 10.49
CA LYS A 67 -11.58 -2.67 11.30
C LYS A 67 -11.50 -3.80 12.31
N ASP A 68 -12.63 -4.44 12.61
CA ASP A 68 -12.73 -5.33 13.77
C ASP A 68 -11.92 -6.60 13.56
N ASN A 69 -10.99 -6.89 14.48
CA ASN A 69 -10.05 -8.01 14.40
C ASN A 69 -9.09 -7.95 13.20
N VAL A 70 -8.85 -6.77 12.65
CA VAL A 70 -7.80 -6.54 11.64
C VAL A 70 -6.54 -6.03 12.35
N ASN A 71 -5.42 -6.73 12.17
CA ASN A 71 -4.11 -6.25 12.63
C ASN A 71 -3.34 -5.65 11.46
N CYS A 72 -2.55 -4.62 11.74
CA CYS A 72 -1.64 -4.02 10.78
C CYS A 72 -0.24 -3.90 11.39
N THR A 73 0.77 -4.27 10.62
CA THR A 73 2.18 -4.07 10.93
C THR A 73 2.81 -3.27 9.81
N ASN A 74 3.57 -2.23 10.20
CA ASN A 74 4.30 -1.35 9.30
C ASN A 74 5.79 -1.71 9.34
N ASN A 75 6.46 -1.73 8.18
CA ASN A 75 7.88 -2.10 8.14
C ASN A 75 8.64 -1.31 7.05
N PRO A 76 9.68 -0.54 7.40
CA PRO A 76 10.12 -0.20 8.76
C PRO A 76 9.19 0.82 9.42
N GLU A 77 9.13 0.84 10.75
CA GLU A 77 8.31 1.80 11.49
C GLU A 77 8.89 3.23 11.47
N ASP A 78 10.19 3.38 11.20
CA ASP A 78 10.92 4.66 11.28
C ASP A 78 10.36 5.75 10.36
N TYR A 79 9.71 5.38 9.25
CA TYR A 79 9.08 6.34 8.33
C TYR A 79 7.67 6.74 8.75
N VAL A 80 7.06 6.04 9.73
CA VAL A 80 5.64 6.14 10.05
C VAL A 80 5.37 7.35 10.95
N LEU A 81 4.67 8.34 10.40
CA LEU A 81 4.10 9.44 11.20
C LEU A 81 2.83 9.02 11.93
N SER A 82 1.96 8.26 11.25
CA SER A 82 0.74 7.71 11.84
C SER A 82 0.22 6.53 11.03
N SER A 83 -0.43 5.57 11.69
CA SER A 83 -1.15 4.47 11.06
C SER A 83 -2.39 4.16 11.89
N GLN A 84 -3.56 4.55 11.39
CA GLN A 84 -4.80 4.50 12.17
C GLN A 84 -6.04 4.39 11.28
N TRP A 85 -7.08 3.79 11.83
CA TRP A 85 -8.40 3.75 11.21
C TRP A 85 -9.03 5.15 11.26
N THR A 86 -9.19 5.79 10.10
CA THR A 86 -9.79 7.12 9.97
C THR A 86 -11.31 7.05 9.80
N THR A 87 -11.81 5.91 9.32
CA THR A 87 -13.22 5.54 9.30
C THR A 87 -13.38 4.10 9.84
N GLN A 88 -14.60 3.55 9.78
CA GLN A 88 -14.84 2.16 10.18
C GLN A 88 -14.13 1.16 9.23
N ASP A 89 -13.96 1.53 7.96
CA ASP A 89 -13.50 0.69 6.86
C ASP A 89 -12.20 1.16 6.21
N THR A 90 -11.61 2.28 6.64
CA THR A 90 -10.41 2.85 6.03
C THR A 90 -9.26 2.95 7.02
N LEU A 91 -8.18 2.23 6.75
CA LEU A 91 -6.89 2.37 7.42
C LEU A 91 -6.04 3.38 6.64
N THR A 92 -5.73 4.51 7.27
CA THR A 92 -4.85 5.53 6.69
C THR A 92 -3.48 5.45 7.34
N THR A 93 -2.43 5.37 6.53
CA THR A 93 -1.03 5.43 6.98
C THR A 93 -0.32 6.59 6.33
N LYS A 94 0.36 7.40 7.14
CA LYS A 94 1.12 8.57 6.71
C LYS A 94 2.59 8.34 7.03
N LEU A 95 3.42 8.56 6.03
CA LEU A 95 4.85 8.33 6.06
C LEU A 95 5.60 9.60 5.66
N THR A 96 6.83 9.73 6.13
CA THR A 96 7.71 10.82 5.74
C THR A 96 9.14 10.32 5.54
N ASP A 97 9.92 11.11 4.80
CA ASP A 97 11.37 10.94 4.64
C ASP A 97 11.80 9.53 4.20
N ILE A 98 11.09 8.94 3.23
CA ILE A 98 11.43 7.62 2.69
C ILE A 98 12.61 7.79 1.70
N PRO A 99 13.82 7.27 1.99
CA PRO A 99 14.97 7.50 1.12
C PRO A 99 14.89 6.74 -0.20
N ALA A 100 15.65 7.21 -1.20
CA ALA A 100 15.85 6.48 -2.45
C ALA A 100 16.37 5.05 -2.18
N TYR A 101 15.98 4.09 -3.02
CA TYR A 101 16.36 2.68 -2.93
C TYR A 101 15.95 1.95 -1.63
N THR A 102 14.99 2.49 -0.89
CA THR A 102 14.39 1.83 0.29
C THR A 102 12.96 1.39 0.02
N SER A 103 12.40 0.58 0.91
CA SER A 103 11.02 0.10 0.82
C SER A 103 10.24 0.37 2.09
N PHE A 104 8.92 0.42 1.93
CA PHE A 104 7.97 0.38 3.02
C PHE A 104 6.88 -0.65 2.69
N GLU A 105 6.72 -1.61 3.59
CA GLU A 105 5.78 -2.71 3.52
C GLU A 105 4.71 -2.57 4.59
N GLN A 106 3.47 -2.94 4.24
CA GLN A 106 2.41 -3.14 5.21
C GLN A 106 1.94 -4.58 5.16
N TYR A 107 1.83 -5.19 6.34
CA TYR A 107 1.27 -6.51 6.53
C TYR A 107 -0.05 -6.37 7.27
N LEU A 108 -1.14 -6.85 6.67
CA LEU A 108 -2.45 -6.87 7.29
C LEU A 108 -2.92 -8.30 7.45
N THR A 109 -3.49 -8.63 8.61
CA THR A 109 -4.19 -9.90 8.85
C THR A 109 -5.66 -9.63 9.11
N PHE A 110 -6.52 -10.40 8.46
CA PHE A 110 -7.98 -10.30 8.53
C PHE A 110 -8.58 -11.61 9.01
N PRO A 111 -9.77 -11.58 9.64
CA PRO A 111 -10.57 -12.78 9.82
C PRO A 111 -10.90 -13.43 8.46
N ARG A 112 -10.82 -14.76 8.37
CA ARG A 112 -11.13 -15.48 7.12
C ARG A 112 -12.56 -15.19 6.64
N GLU A 113 -13.48 -15.01 7.58
CA GLU A 113 -14.91 -14.77 7.35
C GLU A 113 -15.20 -13.47 6.59
N TYR A 114 -14.22 -12.55 6.52
CA TYR A 114 -14.34 -11.34 5.71
C TYR A 114 -14.44 -11.67 4.21
N PHE A 115 -13.95 -12.84 3.79
CA PHE A 115 -13.88 -13.22 2.39
C PHE A 115 -14.85 -14.37 2.09
N LYS A 116 -15.94 -14.04 1.37
CA LYS A 116 -16.97 -14.99 0.94
C LYS A 116 -16.55 -15.84 -0.27
N SER A 117 -15.47 -15.44 -0.96
CA SER A 117 -14.90 -16.14 -2.10
C SER A 117 -13.39 -16.04 -2.05
N THR A 118 -12.72 -17.11 -2.46
CA THR A 118 -11.25 -17.20 -2.58
C THR A 118 -10.79 -17.33 -4.03
N GLU A 119 -11.68 -17.11 -5.00
CA GLU A 119 -11.37 -17.25 -6.44
C GLU A 119 -10.19 -16.36 -6.86
N ASN A 120 -10.10 -15.16 -6.29
CA ASN A 120 -9.01 -14.20 -6.53
C ASN A 120 -8.02 -14.12 -5.36
N ALA A 121 -7.77 -15.23 -4.68
CA ALA A 121 -6.81 -15.34 -3.59
C ALA A 121 -5.84 -16.50 -3.82
N GLN A 122 -4.68 -16.44 -3.17
CA GLN A 122 -3.81 -17.59 -3.01
C GLN A 122 -4.27 -18.40 -1.79
N LEU A 123 -4.49 -19.71 -1.96
CA LEU A 123 -4.90 -20.60 -0.86
C LEU A 123 -3.69 -21.32 -0.28
N MET A 124 -3.56 -21.29 1.05
CA MET A 124 -2.57 -22.02 1.83
C MET A 124 -3.31 -22.83 2.91
N ILE A 125 -4.03 -23.86 2.48
CA ILE A 125 -4.80 -24.77 3.34
C ILE A 125 -3.90 -25.98 3.63
N GLU A 126 -3.73 -26.35 4.90
CA GLU A 126 -3.03 -27.59 5.25
C GLU A 126 -3.90 -28.79 4.79
N GLN A 127 -3.29 -29.73 4.05
CA GLN A 127 -3.97 -30.96 3.60
C GLN A 127 -4.02 -32.02 4.68
#